data_AF-F9PSY3-F1
#
_entry.id   AF-F9PSY3-F1
#
_cell.length_a   1.000
_cell.length_b   1.000
_cell.length_c   1.000
_cell.angle_alpha   90.00
_cell.angle_beta   90.00
_cell.angle_gamma   90.00
#
_symmetry.space_group_name_H-M   'P 1'
#
loop_
_entity.id
_entity.type
_entity.pdbx_description
1 polymer ?
#
loop_
_entity_poly.entity_id
_entity_poly.type
_entity_poly.pdbx_seq_one_letter_code
_entity_poly.pdbx_strand_id
1 'polypeptide(L)'
;MDLMFSMSKQEGFSGAIVEGLALGVPFISTDVGGVKELSNNGKFGRIVNSIDEACENIVDFFETCRIADKSEMKNFITKFTIPEQIKNINEIIE
;
A
#
# COMPACT_ATOMS: atom_id res chain seq x y z
N MET A 1 1.03 10.29 11.40
CA MET A 1 1.43 10.21 9.99
C MET A 1 0.16 10.01 9.18
N ASP A 2 -0.09 10.89 8.23
CA ASP A 2 -1.37 10.96 7.52
C ASP A 2 -1.29 10.34 6.13
N LEU A 3 -0.10 10.36 5.53
CA LEU A 3 0.18 9.85 4.19
C LEU A 3 1.64 9.41 4.09
N MET A 4 1.89 8.26 3.46
CA MET A 4 3.23 7.72 3.18
C MET A 4 3.61 7.92 1.70
N PHE A 5 4.92 8.04 1.43
CA PHE A 5 5.46 8.15 0.07
C PHE A 5 6.56 7.14 -0.19
N SER A 6 6.52 6.47 -1.36
CA SER A 6 7.63 5.68 -1.86
C SER A 6 7.87 5.94 -3.35
N MET A 7 8.92 6.68 -3.69
CA MET A 7 9.33 6.97 -5.08
C MET A 7 10.47 6.07 -5.54
N SER A 8 10.46 4.81 -5.09
CA SER A 8 11.47 3.82 -5.44
C SER A 8 11.46 3.51 -6.94
N LYS A 9 12.66 3.27 -7.51
CA LYS A 9 12.78 2.81 -8.91
C LYS A 9 12.59 1.30 -9.05
N GLN A 10 12.80 0.55 -7.99
CA GLN A 10 12.68 -0.90 -7.96
C GLN A 10 12.46 -1.39 -6.53
N GLU A 11 11.47 -2.27 -6.36
CA GLU A 11 11.22 -3.00 -5.11
C GLU A 11 10.71 -4.41 -5.46
N GLY A 12 10.84 -5.35 -4.52
CA GLY A 12 10.16 -6.65 -4.58
C GLY A 12 8.74 -6.52 -4.03
N PHE A 13 8.60 -6.65 -2.72
CA PHE A 13 7.37 -6.37 -1.99
C PHE A 13 7.68 -5.36 -0.90
N SER A 14 6.98 -4.22 -0.88
CA SER A 14 7.36 -3.10 -0.05
C SER A 14 6.97 -3.31 1.41
N GLY A 15 7.92 -3.73 2.24
CA GLY A 15 7.71 -3.87 3.69
C GLY A 15 7.27 -2.57 4.36
N ALA A 16 7.82 -1.43 3.93
CA ALA A 16 7.44 -0.12 4.44
C ALA A 16 5.96 0.21 4.16
N ILE A 17 5.45 -0.12 2.97
CA ILE A 17 4.02 0.09 2.66
C ILE A 17 3.15 -0.86 3.50
N VAL A 18 3.57 -2.11 3.69
CA VAL A 18 2.86 -3.07 4.55
C VAL A 18 2.74 -2.53 5.98
N GLU A 19 3.83 -2.01 6.54
CA GLU A 19 3.85 -1.39 7.88
C GLU A 19 2.96 -0.15 7.95
N GLY A 20 3.00 0.72 6.92
CA GLY A 20 2.13 1.88 6.81
C GLY A 20 0.65 1.51 6.81
N LEU A 21 0.26 0.53 6.00
CA LEU A 21 -1.10 0.02 5.93
C LEU A 21 -1.55 -0.66 7.23
N ALA A 22 -0.64 -1.37 7.93
CA ALA A 22 -0.91 -1.92 9.26
C ALA A 22 -1.24 -0.84 10.31
N LEU A 23 -0.64 0.35 10.15
CA LEU A 23 -0.94 1.53 10.96
C LEU A 23 -2.16 2.33 10.48
N GLY A 24 -2.78 1.91 9.36
CA GLY A 24 -3.89 2.60 8.73
C GLY A 24 -3.47 3.91 8.05
N VAL A 25 -2.26 3.95 7.50
CA VAL A 25 -1.71 5.08 6.76
C VAL A 25 -1.73 4.73 5.26
N PRO A 26 -2.50 5.46 4.44
CA PRO A 26 -2.49 5.26 2.99
C PRO A 26 -1.16 5.74 2.37
N PHE A 27 -0.92 5.42 1.10
CA PHE A 27 0.34 5.76 0.44
C PHE A 27 0.19 6.35 -0.97
N ILE A 28 1.24 7.03 -1.42
CA ILE A 28 1.47 7.36 -2.83
C ILE A 28 2.81 6.73 -3.24
N SER A 29 2.81 5.94 -4.32
CA SER A 29 4.00 5.19 -4.72
C SER A 29 4.16 5.09 -6.23
N THR A 30 5.39 4.90 -6.70
CA THR A 30 5.66 4.48 -8.08
C THR A 30 5.16 3.06 -8.34
N ASP A 31 4.89 2.72 -9.61
CA ASP A 31 4.48 1.37 -10.01
C ASP A 31 5.67 0.39 -10.00
N VAL A 32 6.01 -0.11 -8.81
CA VAL A 32 7.11 -1.07 -8.62
C VAL A 32 6.70 -2.22 -7.70
N GLY A 33 7.18 -3.43 -8.01
CA GLY A 33 7.00 -4.59 -7.14
C GLY A 33 5.53 -4.88 -6.79
N GLY A 34 5.27 -5.14 -5.50
CA GLY A 34 3.94 -5.42 -4.96
C GLY A 34 3.02 -4.20 -4.76
N VAL A 35 3.40 -3.00 -5.19
CA VAL A 35 2.63 -1.76 -4.93
C VAL A 35 1.21 -1.85 -5.48
N LYS A 36 1.02 -2.42 -6.68
CA LYS A 36 -0.29 -2.58 -7.30
C LYS A 36 -1.23 -3.43 -6.45
N GLU A 37 -0.73 -4.53 -5.91
CA GLU A 37 -1.46 -5.40 -5.00
C GLU A 37 -1.80 -4.67 -3.69
N LEU A 38 -0.81 -4.03 -3.08
CA LEU A 38 -0.96 -3.30 -1.81
C LEU A 38 -1.94 -2.12 -1.92
N SER A 39 -2.12 -1.54 -3.11
CA SER A 39 -3.07 -0.46 -3.35
C SER A 39 -4.54 -0.87 -3.17
N ASN A 40 -4.83 -2.18 -3.22
CA ASN A 40 -6.18 -2.74 -3.22
C ASN A 40 -7.12 -2.02 -4.20
N ASN A 41 -6.79 -2.08 -5.50
CA ASN A 41 -7.51 -1.38 -6.57
C ASN A 41 -7.59 0.14 -6.34
N GLY A 42 -6.52 0.74 -5.83
CA GLY A 42 -6.42 2.18 -5.58
C GLY A 42 -7.20 2.69 -4.37
N LYS A 43 -7.72 1.80 -3.52
CA LYS A 43 -8.43 2.17 -2.27
C LYS A 43 -7.48 2.67 -1.19
N PHE A 44 -6.30 2.06 -1.08
CA PHE A 44 -5.37 2.32 0.03
C PHE A 44 -4.14 3.12 -0.39
N GLY A 45 -3.99 3.35 -1.69
CA GLY A 45 -2.93 4.21 -2.19
C GLY A 45 -3.11 4.59 -3.66
N ARG A 46 -2.31 5.57 -4.08
CA ARG A 46 -2.23 6.02 -5.47
C ARG A 46 -0.91 5.57 -6.07
N ILE A 47 -0.98 5.12 -7.31
CA ILE A 47 0.19 4.75 -8.10
C ILE A 47 0.45 5.88 -9.08
N VAL A 48 1.68 6.41 -9.08
CA VAL A 48 2.06 7.59 -9.87
C VAL A 48 3.30 7.29 -10.71
N ASN A 49 3.43 8.01 -11.82
CA ASN A 49 4.48 7.78 -12.83
C ASN A 49 5.43 8.97 -12.99
N SER A 50 5.16 10.09 -12.32
CA SER A 50 6.00 11.28 -12.33
C SER A 50 5.99 12.00 -10.98
N ILE A 51 6.97 12.89 -10.80
CA ILE A 51 7.03 13.77 -9.62
C ILE A 51 5.84 14.73 -9.62
N ASP A 52 5.45 15.26 -10.77
CA ASP A 52 4.31 16.18 -10.88
C ASP A 52 3.00 15.49 -10.46
N GLU A 53 2.77 14.26 -10.93
CA GLU A 53 1.61 13.45 -10.54
C GLU A 53 1.63 13.13 -9.03
N ALA A 54 2.80 12.86 -8.46
CA ALA A 54 2.95 12.68 -7.02
C ALA A 54 2.53 13.95 -6.27
N CYS A 55 3.04 15.12 -6.66
CA CYS A 55 2.68 16.40 -6.06
C CYS A 55 1.18 16.70 -6.15
N GLU A 56 0.56 16.47 -7.32
CA GLU A 56 -0.88 16.65 -7.51
C GLU A 56 -1.70 15.75 -6.58
N ASN A 57 -1.34 14.47 -6.46
CA ASN A 57 -2.03 13.53 -5.58
C ASN A 57 -1.84 13.86 -4.08
N ILE A 58 -0.72 14.47 -3.70
CA ILE A 58 -0.50 14.97 -2.33
C ILE A 58 -1.51 16.06 -2.01
N VAL A 59 -1.61 17.05 -2.89
CA VAL A 59 -2.51 18.18 -2.72
C VAL A 59 -3.97 17.68 -2.69
N ASP A 60 -4.36 16.85 -3.65
CA ASP A 60 -5.72 16.25 -3.72
C ASP A 60 -6.07 15.51 -2.42
N PHE A 61 -5.14 14.75 -1.84
CA PHE A 61 -5.38 14.02 -0.60
C PHE A 61 -5.76 14.93 0.57
N PHE A 62 -5.02 16.03 0.75
CA PHE A 62 -5.26 16.96 1.86
C PHE A 62 -6.45 17.90 1.61
N GLU A 63 -6.77 18.21 0.36
CA GLU A 63 -7.94 19.04 0.02
C GLU A 63 -9.25 18.25 0.10
N THR A 64 -9.26 17.00 -0.37
CA THR A 64 -10.48 16.18 -0.40
C THR A 64 -10.75 15.46 0.92
N CYS A 65 -9.82 15.50 1.89
CA CYS A 65 -9.88 14.75 3.14
C CYS A 65 -10.25 13.26 2.90
N ARG A 66 -9.64 12.63 1.89
CA ARG A 66 -9.88 11.21 1.59
C ARG A 66 -9.34 10.33 2.72
N ILE A 67 -10.20 10.05 3.69
CA ILE A 67 -9.89 9.10 4.76
C ILE A 67 -10.12 7.70 4.21
N ALA A 68 -9.02 7.01 3.88
CA ALA A 68 -9.07 5.56 3.66
C ALA A 68 -9.49 4.88 4.97
N ASP A 69 -10.37 3.88 4.89
CA ASP A 69 -10.86 3.16 6.07
C ASP A 69 -9.70 2.39 6.73
N LYS A 70 -9.30 2.86 7.91
CA LYS A 70 -8.20 2.28 8.69
C LYS A 70 -8.46 0.82 9.07
N SER A 71 -9.73 0.46 9.30
CA SER A 71 -10.10 -0.92 9.61
C SER A 71 -9.98 -1.82 8.39
N GLU A 72 -10.37 -1.33 7.20
CA GLU A 72 -10.25 -2.06 5.93
C GLU A 72 -8.77 -2.33 5.60
N MET A 73 -7.90 -1.34 5.75
CA MET A 73 -6.45 -1.49 5.55
C MET A 73 -5.85 -2.55 6.49
N LYS A 74 -6.17 -2.47 7.79
CA LYS A 74 -5.70 -3.45 8.78
C LYS A 74 -6.15 -4.87 8.45
N ASN A 75 -7.44 -5.02 8.12
CA ASN A 75 -8.01 -6.32 7.74
C ASN A 75 -7.35 -6.86 6.48
N PHE A 76 -7.10 -6.02 5.48
CA PHE A 76 -6.42 -6.43 4.25
C PHE A 76 -5.00 -6.93 4.52
N ILE A 77 -4.23 -6.23 5.37
CA ILE A 77 -2.84 -6.61 5.67
C ILE A 77 -2.72 -7.94 6.41
N THR A 78 -3.77 -8.42 7.08
CA THR A 78 -3.74 -9.74 7.74
C THR A 78 -3.39 -10.89 6.78
N LYS A 79 -3.69 -10.74 5.48
CA LYS A 79 -3.34 -11.69 4.41
C LYS A 79 -1.83 -11.89 4.23
N PHE A 80 -1.02 -10.91 4.60
CA PHE A 80 0.44 -10.94 4.46
C PHE A 80 1.16 -11.31 5.75
N THR A 81 0.42 -11.75 6.78
CA THR A 81 1.01 -12.19 8.04
C THR A 81 1.74 -13.51 7.88
N ILE A 82 2.78 -13.73 8.70
CA ILE A 82 3.57 -14.97 8.69
C ILE A 82 2.69 -16.23 8.79
N PRO A 83 1.67 -16.31 9.68
CA PRO A 83 0.80 -17.48 9.73
C PRO A 83 0.05 -17.75 8.41
N GLU A 84 -0.47 -16.71 7.75
CA GLU A 84 -1.18 -16.87 6.47
C GLU A 84 -0.22 -17.28 5.35
N GLN A 85 1.00 -16.73 5.34
CA GLN A 85 2.02 -17.11 4.36
C GLN A 85 2.46 -18.57 4.52
N ILE A 86 2.61 -19.05 5.76
CA ILE A 86 2.91 -20.47 6.04
C ILE A 86 1.77 -21.36 5.53
N LYS A 87 0.52 -20.98 5.80
CA LYS A 87 -0.67 -21.71 5.32
C LYS A 87 -0.68 -21.81 3.79
N ASN A 88 -0.47 -20.70 3.08
CA ASN A 88 -0.44 -20.66 1.61
C ASN A 88 0.68 -21.55 1.04
N ILE A 89 1.83 -21.61 1.70
CA ILE A 89 2.95 -22.47 1.28
C ILE A 89 2.59 -23.94 1.45
N ASN A 90 1.96 -24.33 2.57
CA ASN A 90 1.57 -25.71 2.81
C ASN A 90 0.53 -26.20 1.78
N GLU A 91 -0.42 -25.35 1.39
CA GLU A 91 -1.41 -25.67 0.34
C GLU A 91 -0.78 -25.95 -1.04
N ILE A 92 0.46 -25.52 -1.29
CA ILE A 92 1.18 -25.80 -2.54
C ILE A 92 1.97 -27.11 -2.45
N ILE A 93 2.40 -27.48 -1.24
CA ILE A 93 3.28 -28.64 -0.99
C ILE A 93 2.47 -29.93 -0.77
N GLU A 94 1.26 -29.81 -0.21
CA GLU A 94 0.30 -30.91 -0.01
C GLU A 94 -0.56 -31.16 -1.27
#